data_AF-A0A971F1A2-F1
#
_entry.id   AF-A0A971F1A2-F1
#
_cell.length_a   1.000
_cell.length_b   1.000
_cell.length_c   1.000
_cell.angle_alpha   90.00
_cell.angle_beta   90.00
_cell.angle_gamma   90.00
#
_symmetry.space_group_name_H-M   'P 1'
#
loop_
_entity.id
_entity.type
_entity.pdbx_description
1 polymer ?
#
loop_
_entity_poly.entity_id
_entity_poly.type
_entity_poly.pdbx_seq_one_letter_code
_entity_poly.pdbx_strand_id
1 'polypeptide(L)'
;MKMDQLVLSSLNITEDQYHFKGQFILKASGKSKSVDLEELAKPSVLEGIKAYFDLDEPTKEIESKLMDMVMEKAHIGSKIVEGENYDESARNKKMERLAKNLDIS
;
A
#
# COMPACT_ATOMS: atom_id res chain seq x y z
N MET A 1 -4.42 -11.00 22.56
CA MET A 1 -3.23 -10.80 21.69
C MET A 1 -2.93 -9.31 21.62
N LYS A 2 -1.67 -8.89 21.46
CA LYS A 2 -1.32 -7.48 21.30
C LYS A 2 -1.20 -7.09 19.84
N MET A 3 -1.55 -5.84 19.52
CA MET A 3 -1.44 -5.26 18.19
C MET A 3 -0.05 -5.33 17.59
N ASP A 4 0.98 -5.19 18.41
CA ASP A 4 2.39 -5.22 18.01
C ASP A 4 2.79 -6.54 17.32
N GLN A 5 2.01 -7.60 17.54
CA GLN A 5 2.23 -8.91 16.93
C GLN A 5 1.53 -9.07 15.58
N LEU A 6 0.72 -8.11 15.16
CA LEU A 6 0.13 -8.10 13.81
C LEU A 6 1.15 -7.56 12.81
N VAL A 7 1.22 -8.23 11.68
CA VAL A 7 2.05 -7.82 10.56
C VAL A 7 1.14 -7.39 9.42
N LEU A 8 1.28 -6.14 9.00
CA LEU A 8 0.59 -5.61 7.82
C LEU A 8 1.38 -5.98 6.56
N SER A 9 0.72 -6.69 5.65
CA SER A 9 1.28 -7.17 4.38
C SER A 9 0.37 -6.81 3.21
N SER A 10 0.93 -6.77 1.99
CA SER A 10 0.15 -6.57 0.76
C SER A 10 -0.68 -5.28 0.76
N LEU A 11 -0.13 -4.20 1.30
CA LEU A 11 -0.76 -2.87 1.26
C LEU A 11 -0.78 -2.39 -0.20
N ASN A 12 -1.97 -2.26 -0.76
CA ASN A 12 -2.21 -1.57 -2.01
C ASN A 12 -3.00 -0.30 -1.72
N ILE A 13 -2.43 0.85 -2.06
CA ILE A 13 -3.12 2.13 -1.97
C ILE A 13 -3.21 2.65 -3.40
N THR A 14 -4.42 2.88 -3.86
CA THR A 14 -4.70 3.49 -5.15
C THR A 14 -5.48 4.77 -4.90
N GLU A 15 -5.00 5.87 -5.45
CA GLU A 15 -5.75 7.12 -5.49
C GLU A 15 -6.55 7.14 -6.79
N ASP A 16 -7.87 7.22 -6.69
CA ASP A 16 -8.75 7.41 -7.85
C ASP A 16 -9.71 8.57 -7.57
N GLN A 17 -9.61 9.63 -8.36
CA GLN A 17 -10.48 10.81 -8.29
C GLN A 17 -10.68 11.38 -6.87
N TYR A 18 -9.58 11.66 -6.15
CA TYR A 18 -9.58 12.15 -4.77
C TYR A 18 -10.12 11.18 -3.71
N HIS A 19 -10.43 9.94 -4.09
CA HIS A 19 -10.72 8.86 -3.14
C HIS A 19 -9.51 7.94 -3.01
N PHE A 20 -8.98 7.87 -1.79
CA PHE A 20 -7.91 6.93 -1.45
C PHE A 20 -8.54 5.57 -1.14
N LYS A 21 -8.38 4.61 -2.06
CA LYS A 21 -8.77 3.22 -1.85
C LYS A 21 -7.54 2.44 -1.40
N GLY A 22 -7.57 1.97 -0.16
CA GLY A 22 -6.51 1.15 0.40
C GLY A 22 -7.04 -0.23 0.73
N GLN A 23 -6.33 -1.29 0.36
CA GLN A 23 -6.57 -2.64 0.88
C GLN A 23 -5.27 -3.20 1.42
N PHE A 24 -5.33 -3.88 2.57
CA PHE A 24 -4.19 -4.54 3.18
C PHE A 24 -4.59 -5.84 3.86
N ILE A 25 -3.60 -6.71 4.08
CA ILE A 25 -3.79 -7.98 4.76
C ILE A 25 -3.07 -7.93 6.11
N LEU A 26 -3.85 -8.09 7.18
CA LEU A 26 -3.32 -8.30 8.52
C LEU A 26 -3.01 -9.78 8.71
N LYS A 27 -1.80 -10.08 9.18
CA LYS A 27 -1.35 -11.44 9.49
C LYS A 27 -0.92 -11.54 10.94
N ALA A 28 -1.31 -12.62 11.61
CA ALA A 28 -0.94 -12.88 13.00
C ALA A 28 -1.01 -14.38 13.30
N SER A 29 0.08 -14.99 13.78
CA SER A 29 0.16 -16.40 14.22
C SER A 29 -0.57 -17.41 13.31
N GLY A 30 -0.41 -17.28 11.98
CA GLY A 30 -1.03 -18.17 10.98
C GLY A 30 -2.45 -17.79 10.55
N LYS A 31 -3.06 -16.76 11.15
CA LYS A 31 -4.32 -16.16 10.69
C LYS A 31 -4.03 -14.97 9.78
N SER A 32 -4.84 -14.81 8.74
CA SER A 32 -4.75 -13.67 7.83
C SER A 32 -6.14 -13.12 7.50
N LYS A 33 -6.29 -11.80 7.56
CA LYS A 33 -7.54 -11.11 7.26
C LYS A 33 -7.27 -9.93 6.33
N SER A 34 -7.98 -9.90 5.20
CA SER A 34 -8.01 -8.72 4.32
C SER A 34 -8.89 -7.66 4.93
N VAL A 35 -8.44 -6.41 4.91
CA VAL A 35 -9.14 -5.25 5.45
C VAL A 35 -8.99 -4.11 4.46
N ASP A 36 -10.11 -3.45 4.19
CA ASP A 36 -10.17 -2.25 3.37
C ASP A 36 -10.05 -1.01 4.27
N LEU A 37 -9.19 -0.08 3.86
CA LEU A 37 -8.91 1.16 4.57
C LEU A 37 -10.14 2.06 4.65
N GLU A 38 -10.96 2.09 3.59
CA GLU A 38 -12.24 2.82 3.56
C GLU A 38 -13.22 2.28 4.60
N GLU A 39 -13.18 0.96 4.83
CA GLU A 39 -14.03 0.28 5.79
C GLU A 39 -13.47 0.34 7.22
N LEU A 40 -12.19 0.71 7.38
CA LEU A 40 -11.54 0.87 8.69
C LEU A 40 -12.22 1.94 9.55
N ALA A 41 -12.79 2.97 8.89
CA ALA A 41 -13.58 4.02 9.54
C ALA A 41 -14.89 3.48 10.15
N LYS A 42 -15.31 2.25 9.81
CA LYS A 42 -16.52 1.63 10.34
C LYS A 42 -16.20 0.89 11.65
N PRO A 43 -16.88 1.21 12.76
CA PRO A 43 -16.64 0.56 14.04
C PRO A 43 -16.87 -0.96 13.99
N SER A 44 -17.83 -1.43 13.20
CA SER A 44 -18.10 -2.87 13.02
C SER A 44 -16.91 -3.64 12.46
N VAL A 45 -16.08 -3.01 11.63
CA VAL A 45 -14.88 -3.64 11.08
C VAL A 45 -13.79 -3.74 12.14
N LEU A 46 -13.58 -2.67 12.91
CA LEU A 46 -12.64 -2.66 14.05
C LEU A 46 -13.01 -3.72 15.08
N GLU A 47 -14.29 -3.86 15.42
CA GLU A 47 -14.78 -4.91 16.31
C GLU A 47 -14.57 -6.31 15.69
N GLY A 48 -14.81 -6.45 14.39
CA GLY A 48 -14.57 -7.69 13.66
C GLY A 48 -13.08 -8.06 13.55
N ILE A 49 -12.17 -7.10 13.55
CA ILE A 49 -10.72 -7.33 13.62
C ILE A 49 -10.34 -7.72 15.04
N LYS A 50 -10.82 -6.97 16.04
CA LYS A 50 -10.60 -7.25 17.46
C LYS A 50 -11.01 -8.67 17.82
N ALA A 51 -12.22 -9.08 17.45
CA ALA A 51 -12.72 -10.43 17.74
C ALA A 51 -11.97 -11.53 16.95
N TYR A 52 -11.57 -11.27 15.71
CA TYR A 52 -10.89 -12.26 14.87
C TYR A 52 -9.47 -12.57 15.35
N PHE A 53 -8.74 -11.54 15.76
CA PHE A 53 -7.37 -11.64 16.29
C PHE A 53 -7.31 -11.74 17.81
N ASP A 54 -8.46 -11.70 18.49
CA ASP A 54 -8.59 -11.74 19.95
C ASP A 54 -7.71 -10.64 20.61
N LEU A 55 -7.86 -9.40 20.14
CA LEU A 55 -7.10 -8.25 20.65
C LEU A 55 -7.69 -7.79 21.96
N ASP A 56 -6.82 -7.43 22.91
CA ASP A 56 -7.24 -6.95 24.23
C ASP A 56 -7.55 -5.44 24.19
N GLU A 57 -6.82 -4.73 23.33
CA GLU A 57 -6.88 -3.28 23.14
C GLU A 57 -8.27 -2.74 22.76
N PRO A 58 -8.58 -1.48 23.15
CA PRO A 58 -9.82 -0.82 22.73
C PRO A 58 -9.80 -0.50 21.23
N THR A 59 -10.97 -0.46 20.60
CA THR A 59 -11.14 -0.21 19.16
C THR A 59 -10.51 1.10 18.68
N LYS A 60 -10.51 2.14 19.53
CA LYS A 60 -9.82 3.42 19.25
C LYS A 60 -8.30 3.28 19.11
N GLU A 61 -7.67 2.51 20.01
CA GLU A 61 -6.23 2.29 19.90
C GLU A 61 -5.89 1.37 18.73
N ILE A 62 -6.78 0.42 18.45
CA ILE A 62 -6.71 -0.45 17.28
C ILE A 62 -6.68 0.37 15.99
N GLU A 63 -7.62 1.30 15.84
CA GLU A 63 -7.69 2.21 14.69
C GLU A 63 -6.41 3.03 14.54
N SER A 64 -6.00 3.71 15.61
CA SER A 64 -4.84 4.61 15.58
C SER A 64 -3.55 3.85 15.21
N LYS A 65 -3.31 2.69 15.82
CA LYS A 65 -2.15 1.85 15.50
C LYS A 65 -2.22 1.24 14.10
N LEU A 66 -3.40 0.86 13.61
CA LEU A 66 -3.56 0.38 12.23
C LEU A 66 -3.23 1.48 11.23
N MET A 67 -3.72 2.69 11.46
CA MET A 67 -3.38 3.84 10.62
C MET A 67 -1.88 4.12 10.63
N ASP A 68 -1.24 4.07 11.80
CA ASP A 68 0.21 4.27 11.93
C ASP A 68 1.00 3.22 11.13
N MET A 69 0.67 1.93 11.29
CA MET A 69 1.29 0.85 10.50
C MET A 69 1.03 0.97 9.00
N VAL A 70 -0.18 1.38 8.60
CA VAL A 70 -0.52 1.64 7.20
C VAL A 70 0.33 2.78 6.67
N MET A 71 0.46 3.89 7.39
CA MET A 71 1.28 5.04 6.99
C MET A 71 2.75 4.68 6.89
N GLU A 72 3.31 3.95 7.85
CA GLU A 72 4.70 3.48 7.80
C GLU A 72 4.95 2.57 6.59
N LYS A 73 4.05 1.60 6.34
CA LYS A 73 4.15 0.72 5.17
C LYS A 73 3.90 1.44 3.86
N ALA A 74 3.00 2.40 3.81
CA ALA A 74 2.73 3.24 2.64
C ALA A 74 3.94 4.11 2.32
N HIS A 75 4.60 4.68 3.34
CA HIS A 75 5.82 5.47 3.16
C HIS A 75 6.95 4.63 2.54
N ILE A 76 7.05 3.35 2.94
CA ILE A 76 7.99 2.40 2.32
C ILE A 76 7.52 1.99 0.91
N GLY A 77 6.23 1.76 0.71
CA GLY A 77 5.63 1.33 -0.56
C GLY A 77 5.68 2.39 -1.66
N SER A 78 5.41 3.66 -1.35
CA SER A 78 5.56 4.78 -2.27
C SER A 78 7.01 4.90 -2.75
N LYS A 79 7.98 4.67 -1.86
CA LYS A 79 9.41 4.67 -2.22
C LYS A 79 9.79 3.52 -3.17
N ILE A 80 9.04 2.41 -3.17
CA ILE A 80 9.24 1.27 -4.07
C ILE A 80 8.52 1.49 -5.41
N VAL A 81 7.32 2.08 -5.40
CA VAL A 81 6.54 2.41 -6.62
C VAL A 81 7.12 3.58 -7.40
N GLU A 82 7.77 4.55 -6.75
CA GLU A 82 8.50 5.62 -7.45
C GLU A 82 9.76 5.10 -8.18
N GLY A 83 10.25 3.90 -7.85
CA GLY A 83 11.46 3.32 -8.45
C GLY A 83 11.22 2.39 -9.65
N GLU A 84 10.02 1.80 -9.79
CA GLU A 84 9.77 0.79 -10.83
C GLU A 84 9.12 1.35 -12.11
N ASN A 85 8.74 2.63 -12.12
CA ASN A 85 8.14 3.27 -13.30
C ASN A 85 8.70 4.66 -13.63
N TYR A 86 9.95 4.93 -13.27
CA TYR A 86 10.73 6.02 -13.88
C TYR A 86 11.77 5.44 -14.84
N ASP A 87 11.31 4.87 -15.95
CA ASP A 87 12.19 4.73 -17.12
C ASP A 87 12.18 6.05 -17.91
N GLU A 88 12.93 7.05 -17.41
CA GLU A 88 13.32 8.24 -18.20
C GLU A 88 14.43 7.89 -19.21
N SER A 89 14.52 6.63 -19.67
CA SER A 89 15.46 6.21 -20.71
C SER A 89 14.78 5.69 -21.98
N ALA A 90 13.46 5.52 -21.99
CA ALA A 90 12.71 5.09 -23.18
C ALA A 90 12.40 6.19 -24.20
N ARG A 91 12.85 7.45 -23.99
CA ARG A 91 12.68 8.54 -24.98
C ARG A 91 13.93 8.98 -25.72
N ASN A 92 15.09 8.37 -25.49
CA ASN A 92 16.34 8.82 -26.12
C ASN A 92 17.06 7.76 -26.98
N LYS A 93 16.31 6.86 -27.65
CA LYS A 93 16.90 5.94 -28.65
C LYS A 93 16.20 5.90 -30.01
N LYS A 94 15.21 6.78 -30.26
CA LYS A 94 14.56 6.87 -31.58
C LYS A 94 14.97 8.09 -32.40
N MET A 95 15.57 9.12 -31.79
CA MET A 95 16.03 10.32 -32.52
C MET A 95 17.44 10.23 -33.12
N GLU A 96 18.28 9.27 -32.71
CA GLU A 96 19.64 9.15 -33.29
C GLU A 96 19.68 8.36 -34.61
N ARG A 97 18.59 7.67 -34.99
CA ARG A 97 18.55 6.89 -36.25
C ARG A 97 18.12 7.71 -37.48
N LEU A 98 17.60 8.92 -37.30
CA LEU A 98 17.17 9.78 -38.41
C LEU A 98 18.28 10.70 -38.92
N ALA A 99 19.31 10.97 -38.11
CA ALA A 99 20.43 11.83 -38.50
C ALA A 99 21.48 11.14 -39.39
N LYS A 100 21.41 9.82 -39.58
CA LYS A 100 22.41 9.05 -40.33
C LYS A 100 21.98 8.62 -41.74
N ASN A 101 20.81 9.07 -42.21
CA ASN A 101 20.32 8.83 -43.57
C ASN A 101 20.16 10.13 -44.38
N LEU A 102 20.82 11.21 -43.97
CA LEU A 102 20.93 12.45 -44.74
C LEU A 102 22.38 12.79 -45.06
N ASP A 103 23.20 11.76 -45.24
CA ASP A 103 24.49 11.83 -45.92
C ASP A 103 24.60 10.58 -46.79
N ILE A 104 23.81 10.56 -47.86
CA ILE A 104 24.06 9.72 -49.02
C ILE A 104 24.50 10.70 -50.09
N SER A 105 25.78 10.61 -50.42
CA SER A 105 26.45 11.25 -51.55
C SER A 105 25.76 10.98 -52.88
#